data_AF-A0A934ZUR3-F1
#
_entry.id   AF-A0A934ZUR3-F1
#
_cell.length_a   1.000
_cell.length_b   1.000
_cell.length_c   1.000
_cell.angle_alpha   90.00
_cell.angle_beta   90.00
_cell.angle_gamma   90.00
#
_symmetry.space_group_name_H-M   'P 1'
#
loop_
_entity.id
_entity.type
_entity.pdbx_description
1 polymer ?
#
loop_
_entity_poly.entity_id
_entity_poly.type
_entity_poly.pdbx_seq_one_letter_code
_entity_poly.pdbx_strand_id
1 'polypeptide(L)'
;MFARTRLRRVLQSLGGVERLKGVFRTGPETWLLVQLAGDDLTVAESAWRRDSRVEALYSEGARVDAAALELALAAALSRCKGLVESAALA
;
A
#
# COMPACT_ATOMS: atom_id res chain seq x y z
N MET A 1 9.56 -0.87 -1.32
CA MET A 1 8.57 0.10 -1.83
C MET A 1 7.49 -0.67 -2.59
N PHE A 2 6.26 -0.18 -2.59
CA PHE A 2 5.13 -0.78 -3.29
C PHE A 2 5.10 -0.42 -4.77
N ALA A 3 4.80 -1.39 -5.63
CA ALA A 3 4.52 -1.14 -7.04
C ALA A 3 3.10 -0.55 -7.17
N ARG A 4 2.99 0.71 -7.64
CA ARG A 4 1.72 1.47 -7.68
C ARG A 4 0.56 0.67 -8.30
N THR A 5 0.79 0.02 -9.44
CA THR A 5 -0.25 -0.76 -10.14
C THR A 5 -0.70 -1.99 -9.35
N ARG A 6 0.21 -2.67 -8.64
CA ARG A 6 -0.13 -3.84 -7.81
C ARG A 6 -0.85 -3.41 -6.54
N LEU A 7 -0.36 -2.36 -5.89
CA LEU A 7 -1.01 -1.78 -4.71
C LEU A 7 -2.45 -1.35 -5.04
N ARG A 8 -2.66 -0.62 -6.15
CA ARG A 8 -4.00 -0.24 -6.60
C ARG A 8 -4.92 -1.45 -6.77
N ARG A 9 -4.42 -2.53 -7.39
CA ARG A 9 -5.20 -3.76 -7.58
C ARG A 9 -5.60 -4.40 -6.25
N VAL A 10 -4.68 -4.48 -5.28
CA VAL A 10 -4.98 -4.99 -3.94
C VAL A 10 -6.09 -4.18 -3.29
N LEU A 11 -5.96 -2.85 -3.29
CA LEU A 11 -6.94 -1.95 -2.68
C LEU A 11 -8.33 -2.04 -3.34
N GLN A 12 -8.38 -2.21 -4.65
CA GLN A 12 -9.64 -2.40 -5.41
C GLN A 12 -10.26 -3.78 -5.22
N SER A 13 -9.50 -4.77 -4.74
CA SER A 13 -10.01 -6.12 -4.47
C SER A 13 -10.61 -6.30 -3.07
N LEU A 14 -10.55 -5.27 -2.22
CA LEU A 14 -11.05 -5.35 -0.86
C LEU A 14 -12.58 -5.27 -0.84
N GLY A 15 -13.23 -6.42 -0.67
CA GLY A 15 -14.67 -6.50 -0.48
C GLY A 15 -15.07 -6.07 0.94
N GLY A 16 -16.22 -5.40 1.07
CA GLY A 16 -16.82 -5.05 2.36
C GLY A 16 -16.07 -3.99 3.16
N VAL A 17 -15.15 -3.24 2.54
CA VAL A 17 -14.50 -2.07 3.16
C VAL A 17 -15.39 -0.85 2.99
N GLU A 18 -15.74 -0.21 4.11
CA GLU A 18 -16.48 1.05 4.09
C GLU A 18 -15.53 2.24 3.98
N ARG A 19 -14.38 2.14 4.64
CA ARG A 19 -13.37 3.19 4.64
C ARG A 19 -11.97 2.63 4.77
N LEU A 20 -11.03 3.16 4.00
CA LEU A 20 -9.61 2.87 4.14
C LEU A 20 -8.82 4.17 4.16
N LYS A 21 -7.79 4.22 5.01
CA LYS A 21 -6.74 5.24 4.93
C LYS A 21 -5.40 4.52 4.98
N GLY A 22 -4.54 4.80 4.02
CA GLY A 22 -3.21 4.21 3.97
C GLY A 22 -2.16 5.19 3.48
N VAL A 23 -0.95 5.06 3.99
CA VAL A 23 0.24 5.72 3.48
C VAL A 23 1.19 4.65 2.99
N PHE A 24 1.70 4.77 1.77
CA PHE A 24 2.57 3.76 1.17
C PHE A 24 3.78 4.39 0.51
N ARG A 25 4.98 3.84 0.77
CA ARG A 25 6.20 4.20 0.03
C ARG A 25 6.14 3.58 -1.36
N THR A 26 6.05 4.38 -2.42
CA THR A 26 5.98 3.90 -3.82
C THR A 26 7.18 4.28 -4.67
N GLY A 27 8.10 5.07 -4.13
CA GLY A 27 9.39 5.40 -4.72
C GLY A 27 10.46 5.60 -3.65
N PRO A 28 11.71 5.94 -4.02
CA PRO A 28 12.75 6.30 -3.07
C PRO A 28 12.29 7.42 -2.13
N GLU A 29 11.79 8.52 -2.68
CA GLU A 29 11.28 9.67 -1.91
C GLU A 29 9.77 9.88 -2.05
N THR A 30 9.08 9.00 -2.78
CA THR A 30 7.66 9.18 -3.07
C THR A 30 6.77 8.37 -2.15
N TRP A 31 5.85 9.07 -1.51
CA TRP A 31 4.87 8.55 -0.57
C TRP A 31 3.47 8.92 -1.05
N LEU A 32 2.57 7.94 -1.06
CA LEU A 32 1.18 8.16 -1.46
C LEU A 32 0.28 8.00 -0.26
N LEU A 33 -0.60 8.98 -0.05
CA LEU A 33 -1.81 8.86 0.74
C LEU A 33 -2.91 8.26 -0.14
N VAL A 34 -3.48 7.15 0.33
CA VAL A 34 -4.58 6.43 -0.27
C VAL A 34 -5.77 6.55 0.64
N GLN A 35 -6.93 6.91 0.09
CA GLN A 35 -8.19 6.88 0.82
C GLN A 35 -9.25 6.17 -0.01
N LEU A 36 -9.98 5.24 0.62
CA LEU A 36 -11.19 4.65 0.08
C LEU A 36 -12.37 5.08 0.96
N ALA A 37 -13.48 5.50 0.36
CA ALA A 37 -14.75 5.69 1.04
C ALA A 37 -15.85 5.14 0.14
N GLY A 38 -16.47 4.02 0.55
CA GLY A 38 -17.28 3.22 -0.39
C GLY A 38 -16.44 2.78 -1.59
N ASP A 39 -16.86 3.15 -2.79
CA ASP A 39 -16.16 2.80 -4.05
C ASP A 39 -15.17 3.87 -4.52
N ASP A 40 -15.11 5.03 -3.83
CA ASP A 40 -14.27 6.15 -4.24
C ASP A 40 -12.84 6.01 -3.71
N LEU A 41 -11.95 5.52 -4.58
CA LEU A 41 -10.51 5.44 -4.32
C LEU A 41 -9.80 6.73 -4.77
N THR A 42 -9.28 7.48 -3.80
CA THR A 42 -8.45 8.66 -4.04
C THR A 42 -6.99 8.40 -3.67
N VAL A 43 -6.08 9.00 -4.45
CA VAL A 43 -4.64 8.86 -4.27
C VAL A 43 -3.98 10.22 -4.46
N ALA A 44 -3.15 10.62 -3.49
CA ALA A 44 -2.40 11.87 -3.53
C ALA A 44 -0.97 11.66 -2.99
N GLU A 45 -0.02 12.48 -3.41
CA GLU A 45 1.30 12.49 -2.77
C GLU A 45 1.21 13.05 -1.34
N SER A 46 2.06 12.57 -0.44
CA SER A 46 2.07 12.99 0.96
C SER A 46 3.48 13.12 1.50
N ALA A 47 3.73 14.18 2.28
CA ALA A 47 4.99 14.37 3.00
C ALA A 47 4.87 14.07 4.51
N TRP A 48 3.68 13.71 4.97
CA TRP A 48 3.30 13.74 6.40
C TRP A 48 3.82 12.54 7.21
N ARG A 49 4.17 11.42 6.55
CA ARG A 49 4.65 10.18 7.18
C ARG A 49 5.69 9.46 6.32
N ARG A 50 6.57 8.68 6.97
CA ARG A 50 7.69 7.95 6.35
C ARG A 50 7.71 6.45 6.71
N ASP A 51 6.59 5.92 7.19
CA ASP A 51 6.31 4.50 7.34
C ASP A 51 5.10 4.11 6.49
N SER A 52 5.09 2.87 5.99
CA SER A 52 3.92 2.36 5.24
C SER A 52 2.92 1.74 6.22
N ARG A 53 1.67 2.19 6.17
CA ARG A 53 0.60 1.79 7.07
C ARG A 53 -0.73 1.81 6.33
N VAL A 54 -1.65 0.93 6.73
CA VAL A 54 -3.03 0.98 6.28
C VAL A 54 -3.96 0.63 7.42
N GLU A 55 -5.08 1.34 7.47
CA GLU A 55 -6.20 1.09 8.36
C GLU A 55 -7.45 0.96 7.49
N ALA A 56 -8.20 -0.13 7.68
CA ALA A 56 -9.43 -0.41 6.95
C ALA A 56 -10.56 -0.69 7.94
N LEU A 57 -11.69 -0.03 7.73
CA LEU A 57 -12.95 -0.24 8.43
C LEU A 57 -13.85 -1.04 7.51
N TYR A 58 -14.31 -2.19 8.00
CA TYR A 58 -15.18 -3.09 7.27
C TYR A 58 -16.60 -2.98 7.79
N SER A 59 -17.59 -3.26 6.92
CA SER A 59 -18.98 -3.36 7.33
C SER A 59 -19.16 -4.43 8.40
N GLU A 60 -20.17 -4.23 9.25
CA GLU A 60 -20.53 -5.21 10.26
C GLU A 60 -20.84 -6.58 9.62
N GLY A 61 -20.31 -7.66 10.20
CA GLY A 61 -20.46 -9.01 9.68
C GLY A 61 -19.61 -9.34 8.45
N ALA A 62 -18.81 -8.39 7.93
CA ALA A 62 -17.88 -8.68 6.85
C ALA A 62 -16.84 -9.72 7.29
N ARG A 63 -16.60 -10.72 6.43
CA ARG A 63 -15.55 -11.71 6.66
C ARG A 63 -14.20 -11.10 6.30
N VAL A 64 -13.45 -10.68 7.31
CA VAL A 64 -12.11 -10.12 7.14
C VAL A 64 -11.06 -11.22 7.24
N ASP A 65 -10.27 -11.39 6.18
CA ASP A 65 -9.07 -12.21 6.20
C ASP A 65 -7.84 -11.30 6.23
N ALA A 66 -7.41 -10.94 7.44
CA ALA A 66 -6.27 -10.06 7.65
C ALA A 66 -4.97 -10.66 7.10
N ALA A 67 -4.78 -11.98 7.22
CA ALA A 67 -3.59 -12.66 6.74
C ALA A 67 -3.51 -12.63 5.20
N ALA A 68 -4.65 -12.83 4.52
CA ALA A 68 -4.72 -12.70 3.07
C ALA A 68 -4.42 -11.27 2.61
N LEU A 69 -4.91 -10.25 3.33
CA LEU A 69 -4.60 -8.85 3.04
C LEU A 69 -3.09 -8.56 3.20
N GLU A 70 -2.49 -9.00 4.31
CA GLU A 70 -1.05 -8.84 4.54
C GLU A 70 -0.22 -9.51 3.43
N LEU A 71 -0.59 -10.74 3.05
CA LEU A 71 0.07 -11.46 1.96
C LEU A 71 -0.07 -10.72 0.61
N ALA A 72 -1.26 -10.20 0.32
CA ALA A 72 -1.51 -9.43 -0.90
C ALA A 72 -0.70 -8.13 -0.94
N LEU A 73 -0.59 -7.43 0.18
CA LEU A 73 0.24 -6.24 0.33
C LEU A 73 1.74 -6.59 0.18
N ALA A 74 2.21 -7.67 0.81
CA ALA A 74 3.57 -8.14 0.65
C ALA A 74 3.90 -8.47 -0.83
N ALA A 75 2.97 -9.11 -1.54
CA ALA A 75 3.11 -9.40 -2.97
C ALA A 75 3.09 -8.14 -3.86
N ALA A 76 2.51 -7.04 -3.39
CA ALA A 76 2.49 -5.76 -4.08
C ALA A 76 3.80 -4.97 -3.93
N LEU A 77 4.75 -5.42 -3.11
CA LEU A 77 6.09 -4.85 -3.07
C LEU A 77 6.79 -5.02 -4.43
N SER A 78 7.45 -3.96 -4.88
CA SER A 78 8.41 -4.04 -5.96
C SER A 78 9.56 -4.92 -5.48
N ARG A 79 9.83 -6.03 -6.17
CA ARG A 79 11.08 -6.77 -5.96
C ARG A 79 12.21 -5.85 -6.40
N CYS A 80 13.09 -5.44 -5.50
CA CYS A 80 14.30 -4.73 -5.89
C CYS A 80 15.15 -5.68 -6.76
N LYS A 81 15.26 -5.41 -8.06
CA LYS A 81 16.50 -5.74 -8.78
C LYS A 81 17.39 -4.52 -8.65
N GLY A 82 18.50 -4.65 -7.92
CA GLY A 82 19.49 -3.59 -7.77
C GLY A 82 19.56 -2.99 -6.37
N LEU A 83 20.09 -3.75 -5.41
CA LEU A 83 21.22 -3.23 -4.65
C LEU A 83 22.44 -3.56 -5.52
N VAL A 84 22.85 -2.62 -6.38
CA VAL A 84 24.19 -2.71 -6.95
C VAL A 84 25.12 -2.46 -5.78
N GLU A 85 25.98 -3.44 -5.48
CA GLU A 85 27.13 -3.25 -4.62
C GLU A 85 27.87 -2.01 -5.09
N SER A 86 27.86 -0.95 -4.29
CA SER A 86 28.87 0.09 -4.43
C SER A 86 30.04 -0.31 -3.57
N ALA A 87 30.89 -1.17 -4.13
CA ALA A 87 32.30 -1.12 -3.83
C ALA A 87 32.82 0.26 -4.28
N ALA A 88 33.14 1.11 -3.31
CA ALA A 88 34.08 2.20 -3.42
C ALA A 88 34.81 2.17 -2.05
N LEU A 89 36.02 1.62 -1.90
CA LEU A 89 37.28 2.09 -2.48
C LEU A 89 37.40 3.62 -2.37
N ALA A 90 37.65 4.07 -1.14
CA ALA A 90 38.66 5.05 -0.79
C ALA A 90 39.06 4.84 0.69
#